data_AF-A0A3N2EFH5-F1
#
_entry.id   AF-A0A3N2EFH5-F1
#
_cell.length_a   1.000
_cell.length_b   1.000
_cell.length_c   1.000
_cell.angle_alpha   90.00
_cell.angle_beta   90.00
_cell.angle_gamma   90.00
#
_symmetry.space_group_name_H-M   'P 1'
#
loop_
_entity.id
_entity.type
_entity.pdbx_description
1 polymer ?
#
loop_
_entity_poly.entity_id
_entity_poly.type
_entity_poly.pdbx_seq_one_letter_code
_entity_poly.pdbx_strand_id
1 'polypeptide(L)'
;MFDNLRESWFVSKVETLIQVEINNLPLLLKVHTEGLAHAMVIHQYRTSAFPFEEHNGQRFNPYLAAFQSVLNFINSYNREGLIIINGEDCLGMLKIITLKFMKRVEEISLSPGEAAFIDMFSGPLFRKIFPELCTE
;
A
#
# COMPACT_ATOMS: atom_id res chain seq x y z
N MET A 1 2.32 -21.67 -16.10
CA MET A 1 0.85 -21.40 -16.11
C MET A 1 0.28 -21.31 -14.69
N PHE A 2 0.63 -22.24 -13.78
CA PHE A 2 0.23 -22.16 -12.36
C PHE A 2 0.90 -21.01 -11.59
N ASP A 3 2.11 -20.60 -11.95
CA ASP A 3 2.80 -19.50 -11.27
C ASP A 3 2.10 -18.15 -11.50
N ASN A 4 1.64 -17.88 -12.73
CA ASN A 4 0.85 -16.69 -13.05
C ASN A 4 -0.49 -16.68 -12.28
N LEU A 5 -1.09 -17.84 -12.00
CA LEU A 5 -2.29 -17.94 -11.17
C LEU A 5 -1.98 -17.64 -9.70
N ARG A 6 -0.83 -18.08 -9.18
CA ARG A 6 -0.40 -17.80 -7.80
C ARG A 6 -0.08 -16.32 -7.60
N GLU A 7 0.60 -15.70 -8.56
CA GLU A 7 0.85 -14.26 -8.56
C GLU A 7 -0.46 -13.47 -8.62
N SER A 8 -1.35 -13.81 -9.56
CA SER A 8 -2.67 -13.17 -9.66
C SER A 8 -3.47 -13.29 -8.35
N TRP A 9 -3.44 -14.47 -7.72
CA TRP A 9 -4.10 -14.69 -6.43
C TRP A 9 -3.47 -13.86 -5.30
N PHE A 10 -2.15 -13.75 -5.26
CA PHE A 10 -1.45 -12.91 -4.30
C PHE A 10 -1.80 -11.43 -4.48
N VAL A 11 -1.79 -10.94 -5.73
CA VAL A 11 -2.19 -9.58 -6.08
C VAL A 11 -3.65 -9.30 -5.66
N SER A 12 -4.57 -10.21 -5.95
CA SER A 12 -5.97 -10.10 -5.50
C SER A 12 -6.10 -10.11 -3.97
N LYS A 13 -5.25 -10.87 -3.26
CA LYS A 13 -5.20 -10.85 -1.80
C LYS A 13 -4.75 -9.48 -1.27
N VAL A 14 -3.73 -8.87 -1.87
CA VAL A 14 -3.27 -7.52 -1.51
C VAL A 14 -4.37 -6.49 -1.76
N GLU A 15 -5.02 -6.54 -2.93
CA GLU A 15 -6.16 -5.66 -3.24
C GLU A 15 -7.28 -5.80 -2.21
N THR A 16 -7.62 -7.03 -1.84
CA THR A 16 -8.64 -7.31 -0.83
C THR A 16 -8.29 -6.71 0.52
N LEU A 17 -7.03 -6.79 0.96
CA LEU A 17 -6.60 -6.19 2.22
C LEU A 17 -6.77 -4.67 2.21
N ILE A 18 -6.39 -4.00 1.12
CA ILE A 18 -6.59 -2.55 0.97
C ILE A 18 -8.09 -2.21 0.98
N GLN A 19 -8.91 -2.96 0.25
CA GLN A 19 -10.35 -2.75 0.20
C GLN A 19 -11.01 -2.94 1.57
N VAL A 20 -10.56 -3.93 2.36
CA VAL A 20 -11.04 -4.14 3.73
C VAL A 20 -10.72 -2.94 4.60
N GLU A 21 -9.50 -2.39 4.51
CA GLU A 21 -9.14 -1.21 5.30
C GLU A 21 -9.91 0.04 4.91
N ILE A 22 -10.20 0.24 3.62
CA ILE A 22 -11.10 1.29 3.12
C ILE A 22 -12.52 1.09 3.71
N ASN A 23 -13.05 -0.14 3.63
CA ASN A 23 -14.41 -0.45 4.08
C ASN A 23 -14.60 -0.26 5.58
N ASN A 24 -13.53 -0.44 6.37
CA ASN A 24 -13.49 -0.24 7.81
C ASN A 24 -13.39 1.23 8.23
N LEU A 25 -13.33 2.17 7.30
CA LEU A 25 -13.39 3.59 7.61
C LEU A 25 -14.82 4.05 7.91
N PRO A 26 -14.98 5.12 8.71
CA PRO A 26 -16.25 5.81 8.86
C PRO A 26 -16.89 6.13 7.50
N LEU A 27 -18.23 6.05 7.43
CA LEU A 27 -18.97 6.21 6.17
C LEU A 27 -18.59 7.50 5.42
N LEU A 28 -18.41 8.60 6.15
CA LEU A 28 -18.03 9.91 5.61
C LEU A 28 -16.65 9.92 4.93
N LEU A 29 -15.77 8.98 5.25
CA LEU A 29 -14.41 8.92 4.71
C LEU A 29 -14.27 7.92 3.56
N LYS A 30 -15.27 7.07 3.30
CA LYS A 30 -15.21 6.05 2.23
C LYS A 30 -16.16 6.33 1.06
N VAL A 31 -16.81 7.48 1.04
CA VAL A 31 -17.63 7.90 -0.11
C VAL A 31 -16.74 7.97 -1.35
N HIS A 32 -17.25 7.54 -2.51
CA HIS A 32 -16.55 7.60 -3.80
C HIS A 32 -15.20 6.85 -3.90
N THR A 33 -14.95 5.87 -3.02
CA THR A 33 -13.73 5.03 -3.02
C THR A 33 -13.80 3.79 -3.92
N GLU A 34 -14.82 3.70 -4.78
CA GLU A 34 -15.02 2.57 -5.69
C GLU A 34 -13.81 2.40 -6.62
N GLY A 35 -13.26 1.19 -6.67
CA GLY A 35 -12.10 0.86 -7.51
C GLY A 35 -10.77 1.41 -7.02
N LEU A 36 -10.73 2.10 -5.87
CA LEU A 36 -9.50 2.73 -5.37
C LEU A 36 -8.44 1.70 -4.96
N ALA A 37 -8.83 0.63 -4.27
CA ALA A 37 -7.91 -0.45 -3.92
C ALA A 37 -7.27 -1.08 -5.18
N HIS A 38 -8.09 -1.32 -6.20
CA HIS A 38 -7.63 -1.83 -7.49
C HIS A 38 -6.64 -0.86 -8.16
N ALA A 39 -6.97 0.43 -8.20
CA ALA A 39 -6.12 1.46 -8.79
C ALA A 39 -4.74 1.52 -8.11
N MET A 40 -4.66 1.38 -6.79
CA MET A 40 -3.39 1.33 -6.06
C MET A 40 -2.53 0.13 -6.45
N VAL A 41 -3.14 -1.05 -6.49
CA VAL A 41 -2.43 -2.29 -6.80
C VAL A 41 -1.95 -2.30 -8.25
N ILE A 42 -2.79 -1.88 -9.20
CA ILE A 42 -2.39 -1.74 -10.60
C ILE A 42 -1.29 -0.69 -10.77
N HIS A 43 -1.37 0.44 -10.06
CA HIS A 43 -0.34 1.46 -10.09
C HIS A 43 1.00 0.94 -9.55
N GLN A 44 0.98 0.22 -8.42
CA GLN A 44 2.15 -0.45 -7.90
C GLN A 44 2.71 -1.42 -8.93
N TYR A 45 1.88 -2.31 -9.50
CA TYR A 45 2.32 -3.33 -10.45
C TYR A 45 3.01 -2.72 -11.68
N ARG A 46 2.46 -1.62 -12.20
CA ARG A 46 3.02 -0.88 -13.33
C ARG A 46 4.32 -0.14 -12.99
N THR A 47 4.44 0.36 -11.76
CA THR A 47 5.62 1.11 -11.30
C THR A 47 6.76 0.16 -10.92
N SER A 48 6.43 -0.91 -10.20
CA SER A 48 7.35 -1.96 -9.78
C SER A 48 6.56 -3.19 -9.31
N ALA A 49 6.68 -4.29 -10.04
CA ALA A 49 6.09 -5.57 -9.66
C ALA A 49 6.82 -6.26 -8.49
N PHE A 50 8.00 -5.75 -8.09
CA PHE A 50 8.87 -6.36 -7.08
C PHE A 50 8.18 -6.81 -5.77
N PRO A 51 7.26 -6.03 -5.15
CA PRO A 51 6.57 -6.47 -3.93
C PRO A 51 5.59 -7.63 -4.15
N PHE A 52 5.23 -7.90 -5.41
CA PHE A 52 4.37 -9.00 -5.82
C PHE A 52 5.15 -10.19 -6.38
N GLU A 53 6.46 -10.07 -6.57
CA GLU A 53 7.28 -11.15 -7.08
C GLU A 53 7.63 -12.18 -5.99
N GLU A 54 8.05 -13.35 -6.45
CA GLU A 54 8.55 -14.42 -5.58
C GLU A 54 10.07 -14.36 -5.50
N HIS A 55 10.59 -14.30 -4.29
CA HIS A 55 12.02 -14.20 -3.99
C HIS A 55 12.46 -15.48 -3.29
N ASN A 56 13.31 -16.28 -3.95
CA ASN A 56 13.83 -17.54 -3.41
C ASN A 56 12.74 -18.52 -2.92
N GLY A 57 11.63 -18.62 -3.65
CA GLY A 57 10.52 -19.52 -3.29
C GLY A 57 9.56 -18.96 -2.24
N GLN A 58 9.75 -17.71 -1.80
CA GLN A 58 8.90 -17.04 -0.82
C GLN A 58 8.45 -15.67 -1.32
N ARG A 59 7.23 -15.29 -0.95
CA ARG A 59 6.68 -13.96 -1.24
C ARG A 59 6.74 -13.12 0.02
N PHE A 60 6.81 -11.81 -0.18
CA PHE A 60 6.60 -10.89 0.92
C PHE A 60 5.22 -11.06 1.54
N ASN A 61 5.10 -10.63 2.78
CA ASN A 61 3.86 -10.55 3.49
C ASN A 61 2.90 -9.62 2.70
N PRO A 62 1.65 -10.04 2.47
CA PRO A 62 0.70 -9.22 1.72
C PRO A 62 0.39 -7.87 2.40
N TYR A 63 0.54 -7.75 3.72
CA TYR A 63 0.42 -6.46 4.41
C TYR A 63 1.55 -5.50 4.05
N LEU A 64 2.77 -5.99 3.84
CA LEU A 64 3.89 -5.19 3.37
C LEU A 64 3.68 -4.74 1.92
N ALA A 65 3.23 -5.65 1.04
CA ALA A 65 2.90 -5.29 -0.33
C ALA A 65 1.75 -4.27 -0.40
N ALA A 66 0.72 -4.41 0.45
CA ALA A 66 -0.35 -3.42 0.59
C ALA A 66 0.19 -2.06 1.06
N PHE A 67 1.00 -2.06 2.13
CA PHE A 67 1.63 -0.85 2.67
C PHE A 67 2.41 -0.09 1.60
N GLN A 68 3.30 -0.79 0.88
CA GLN A 68 4.06 -0.20 -0.21
C GLN A 68 3.15 0.35 -1.32
N SER A 69 2.11 -0.39 -1.70
CA SER A 69 1.20 0.01 -2.77
C SER A 69 0.51 1.33 -2.44
N VAL A 70 0.05 1.51 -1.19
CA VAL A 70 -0.58 2.75 -0.74
C VAL A 70 0.44 3.90 -0.69
N LEU A 71 1.65 3.67 -0.16
CA LEU A 71 2.71 4.67 -0.12
C LEU A 71 3.09 5.17 -1.52
N ASN A 72 3.30 4.25 -2.46
CA ASN A 72 3.63 4.60 -3.84
C ASN A 72 2.49 5.35 -4.52
N PHE A 73 1.25 4.93 -4.29
CA PHE A 73 0.09 5.64 -4.83
C PHE A 73 0.04 7.08 -4.31
N ILE A 74 0.17 7.30 -3.00
CA ILE A 74 0.21 8.65 -2.43
C ILE A 74 1.36 9.46 -3.04
N ASN A 75 2.56 8.91 -3.07
CA ASN A 75 3.74 9.61 -3.59
C ASN A 75 3.59 10.00 -5.07
N SER A 76 2.91 9.18 -5.88
CA SER A 76 2.72 9.46 -7.30
C SER A 76 1.59 10.45 -7.61
N TYR A 77 0.50 10.41 -6.84
CA TYR A 77 -0.69 11.20 -7.13
C TYR A 77 -0.85 12.43 -6.25
N ASN A 78 -0.07 12.56 -5.17
CA ASN A 78 -0.07 13.77 -4.34
C ASN A 78 0.47 14.96 -5.15
N ARG A 79 -0.44 15.86 -5.54
CA ARG A 79 -0.13 17.14 -6.17
C ARG A 79 -0.56 18.23 -5.22
N GLU A 80 0.38 19.08 -4.81
CA GLU A 80 0.11 20.22 -3.92
C GLU A 80 -0.56 19.86 -2.59
N GLY A 81 -0.36 18.63 -2.09
CA GLY A 81 -0.96 18.17 -0.84
C GLY A 81 -2.39 17.63 -0.99
N LEU A 82 -2.84 17.33 -2.21
CA LEU A 82 -4.17 16.79 -2.48
C LEU A 82 -4.09 15.55 -3.38
N ILE A 83 -5.05 14.63 -3.20
CA ILE A 83 -5.27 13.49 -4.09
C ILE A 83 -6.75 13.46 -4.43
N ILE A 84 -7.10 14.01 -5.60
CA ILE A 84 -8.49 14.11 -6.03
C ILE A 84 -8.92 12.84 -6.77
N ILE A 85 -9.92 12.15 -6.22
CA ILE A 85 -10.50 10.93 -6.79
C ILE A 85 -12.01 11.14 -6.84
N ASN A 86 -12.60 11.01 -8.04
CA ASN A 86 -14.02 11.25 -8.25
C ASN A 86 -14.54 12.60 -7.70
N GLY A 87 -13.67 13.62 -7.63
CA GLY A 87 -14.00 14.96 -7.15
C GLY A 87 -13.78 15.19 -5.64
N GLU A 88 -13.34 14.19 -4.89
CA GLU A 88 -13.06 14.31 -3.45
C GLU A 88 -11.56 14.20 -3.14
N ASP A 89 -11.10 14.94 -2.14
CA ASP A 89 -9.74 14.77 -1.62
C ASP A 89 -9.66 13.52 -0.74
N CYS A 90 -8.91 12.53 -1.22
CA CYS A 90 -8.69 11.28 -0.52
C CYS A 90 -7.39 11.25 0.29
N LEU A 91 -6.54 12.28 0.28
CA LEU A 91 -5.21 12.19 0.90
C LEU A 91 -5.28 11.83 2.39
N GLY A 92 -6.16 12.47 3.15
CA GLY A 92 -6.33 12.18 4.59
C GLY A 92 -6.75 10.74 4.85
N MET A 93 -7.69 10.23 4.06
CA MET A 93 -8.13 8.83 4.11
C MET A 93 -6.97 7.87 3.82
N LEU A 94 -6.20 8.15 2.77
CA LEU A 94 -5.05 7.32 2.39
C LEU A 94 -3.97 7.31 3.46
N LYS A 95 -3.70 8.46 4.10
CA LYS A 95 -2.79 8.54 5.24
C LYS A 95 -3.26 7.64 6.40
N ILE A 96 -4.55 7.65 6.73
CA ILE A 96 -5.11 6.78 7.78
C ILE A 96 -4.89 5.29 7.44
N ILE A 97 -5.18 4.90 6.20
CA ILE A 97 -4.99 3.51 5.74
C ILE A 97 -3.51 3.12 5.83
N THR A 98 -2.60 3.99 5.40
CA THR A 98 -1.15 3.77 5.50
C THR A 98 -0.69 3.52 6.93
N LEU A 99 -1.18 4.30 7.90
CA LEU A 99 -0.84 4.12 9.32
C LEU A 99 -1.37 2.79 9.87
N LYS A 100 -2.57 2.36 9.46
CA LYS A 100 -3.09 1.05 9.84
C LYS A 100 -2.21 -0.07 9.30
N PHE A 101 -1.79 0.01 8.03
CA PHE A 101 -0.89 -0.97 7.45
C PHE A 101 0.49 -0.97 8.10
N MET A 102 1.05 0.21 8.41
CA MET A 102 2.30 0.33 9.15
C MET A 102 2.23 -0.45 10.47
N LYS A 103 1.17 -0.24 11.26
CA LYS A 103 0.97 -0.97 12.51
C LYS A 103 0.87 -2.49 12.31
N ARG A 104 0.20 -2.94 11.23
CA ARG A 104 0.15 -4.37 10.89
C ARG A 104 1.52 -4.92 10.51
N VAL A 105 2.33 -4.14 9.80
CA VAL A 105 3.70 -4.53 9.42
C VAL A 105 4.61 -4.59 10.65
N GLU A 106 4.41 -3.74 11.64
CA GLU A 106 5.14 -3.78 12.93
C GLU A 106 4.75 -4.99 13.80
N GLU A 107 3.51 -5.47 13.70
CA GLU A 107 2.99 -6.61 14.49
C GLU A 107 3.44 -7.99 13.94
N ILE A 108 3.90 -8.06 12.68
CA ILE A 108 4.31 -9.32 12.05
C ILE A 108 5.82 -9.55 12.17
N SER A 109 6.22 -10.83 12.20
CA SER A 109 7.63 -11.18 12.06
C SER A 109 8.08 -11.00 10.61
N LEU A 110 9.03 -10.09 10.39
CA LEU A 110 9.59 -9.80 9.08
C LEU A 110 10.81 -10.68 8.81
N SER A 111 10.90 -11.21 7.60
CA SER A 111 12.14 -11.80 7.08
C SER A 111 13.20 -10.72 6.85
N PRO A 112 14.50 -11.08 6.80
CA PRO A 112 15.56 -10.12 6.50
C PRO A 112 15.37 -9.38 5.17
N GLY A 113 14.81 -10.05 4.16
CA GLY A 113 14.51 -9.45 2.86
C GLY A 113 13.41 -8.40 2.92
N GLU A 114 12.39 -8.62 3.75
CA GLU A 114 11.31 -7.66 3.97
C GLU A 114 11.78 -6.45 4.77
N ALA A 115 12.62 -6.66 5.80
CA ALA A 115 13.22 -5.57 6.55
C ALA A 115 14.09 -4.68 5.64
N ALA A 116 14.97 -5.28 4.83
CA ALA A 116 15.77 -4.54 3.87
C ALA A 116 14.91 -3.80 2.82
N PHE A 117 13.83 -4.43 2.37
CA PHE A 117 12.87 -3.80 1.46
C PHE A 117 12.21 -2.56 2.09
N ILE A 118 11.80 -2.65 3.36
CA ILE A 118 11.24 -1.51 4.10
C ILE A 118 12.27 -0.39 4.16
N ASP A 119 13.50 -0.67 4.57
CA ASP A 119 14.54 0.35 4.73
C ASP A 119 14.88 1.05 3.41
N MET A 120 14.91 0.29 2.30
CA MET A 120 15.29 0.81 0.99
C MET A 120 14.14 1.52 0.26
N PHE A 121 12.90 1.05 0.39
CA PHE A 121 11.79 1.50 -0.45
C PHE A 121 10.64 2.10 0.34
N SER A 122 10.13 1.42 1.37
CA SER A 122 8.94 1.90 2.10
C SER A 122 9.27 3.05 3.04
N GLY A 123 10.37 2.97 3.77
CA GLY A 123 10.83 3.96 4.76
C GLY A 123 11.03 5.36 4.16
N PRO A 124 11.75 5.52 3.04
CA PRO A 124 11.91 6.82 2.39
C PRO A 124 10.57 7.44 1.95
N LEU A 125 9.66 6.64 1.40
CA LEU A 125 8.33 7.12 1.02
C LEU A 125 7.50 7.52 2.23
N PHE A 126 7.56 6.72 3.30
CA PHE A 126 6.87 7.01 4.54
C PHE A 126 7.32 8.35 5.12
N ARG A 127 8.62 8.58 5.24
CA ARG A 127 9.19 9.85 5.74
C ARG A 127 8.77 11.06 4.90
N LYS A 128 8.64 10.87 3.58
CA LYS A 128 8.16 11.93 2.68
C LYS A 128 6.67 12.24 2.87
N ILE A 129 5.85 11.23 3.16
CA ILE A 129 4.39 11.37 3.30
C ILE A 129 4.00 11.85 4.71
N PHE A 130 4.77 11.44 5.72
CA PHE A 130 4.57 11.77 7.13
C PHE A 130 5.81 12.45 7.75
N PRO A 131 6.28 13.58 7.19
CA PRO A 131 7.41 14.30 7.77
C PRO A 131 7.17 14.66 9.24
N GLU A 132 5.92 14.93 9.62
CA GLU A 132 5.48 15.25 10.97
C GLU A 132 5.67 14.11 12.00
N LEU A 133 5.81 12.86 11.54
CA LEU A 133 6.02 11.69 12.42
C LEU A 133 7.48 11.24 12.47
N CYS A 134 8.37 11.91 11.72
CA CYS A 134 9.75 11.48 11.51
C CYS A 134 10.78 12.49 12.03
N THR A 135 10.34 13.49 12.79
CA THR A 135 11.24 14.44 13.48
C THR A 135 11.84 13.77 14.72
N GLU A 136 13.17 13.58 14.69
CA GLU A 136 14.02 13.51 15.89
C GLU A 136 14.20 14.91 16.50
#